data_AF-X1MC72-F1
#
_entry.id   AF-X1MC72-F1
#
_cell.length_a   1.000
_cell.length_b   1.000
_cell.length_c   1.000
_cell.angle_alpha   90.00
_cell.angle_beta   90.00
_cell.angle_gamma   90.00
#
_symmetry.space_group_name_H-M   'P 1'
#
loop_
_entity.id
_entity.type
_entity.pdbx_description
1 polymer ?
#
loop_
_entity_poly.entity_id
_entity_poly.type
_entity_poly.pdbx_seq_one_letter_code
_entity_poly.pdbx_strand_id
1 'polypeptide(L)' 'MRNKKLVLMVIFSLLIVLCTSSISLLAAEKYINGIDADYPPFAYIDEKGNPAGFDVEC' A
#
# COMPACT_ATOMS: atom_id res chain seq x y z
N MET A 1 -14.77 41.41 10.72
CA MET A 1 -14.73 40.13 11.47
C MET A 1 -15.31 38.94 10.69
N ARG A 2 -16.39 39.12 9.91
CA ARG A 2 -17.04 38.07 9.09
C ARG A 2 -16.10 37.42 8.05
N ASN A 3 -15.28 38.23 7.38
CA ASN A 3 -14.41 37.78 6.28
C ASN A 3 -13.23 36.93 6.78
N LYS A 4 -12.69 37.26 7.97
CA LYS A 4 -11.62 36.49 8.62
C LYS A 4 -12.10 35.08 9.03
N LYS A 5 -13.36 34.97 9.48
CA LYS A 5 -13.98 33.67 9.81
C LYS A 5 -14.18 32.81 8.55
N LEU A 6 -14.61 33.42 7.44
CA LEU A 6 -14.76 32.74 6.15
C LEU A 6 -13.42 32.18 5.64
N VAL A 7 -12.36 33.00 5.68
CA VAL A 7 -11.01 32.55 5.27
C VAL A 7 -10.54 31.39 6.15
N LEU A 8 -10.75 31.47 7.47
CA LEU A 8 -10.37 30.40 8.39
C LEU A 8 -11.13 29.09 8.11
N MET A 9 -12.43 29.18 7.77
CA MET A 9 -13.24 28.00 7.41
C MET A 9 -12.75 27.33 6.13
N VAL A 10 -12.35 28.11 5.11
CA VAL A 10 -11.82 27.57 3.85
C VAL A 10 -10.47 26.88 4.07
N ILE A 11 -9.58 27.47 4.87
CA ILE A 11 -8.28 26.86 5.21
C ILE A 11 -8.50 25.54 5.97
N PHE A 12 -9.45 25.53 6.91
CA PHE A 12 -9.77 24.34 7.68
C PHE A 12 -10.36 23.22 6.80
N SER A 13 -11.26 23.54 5.85
CA SER A 13 -11.78 22.52 4.94
C SER A 13 -10.70 21.96 4.02
N LEU A 14 -9.77 22.79 3.55
CA LEU A 14 -8.66 22.35 2.71
C LEU A 14 -7.72 21.39 3.45
N LEU A 15 -7.45 21.67 4.73
CA LEU A 15 -6.67 20.78 5.61
C LEU A 15 -7.35 19.44 5.82
N ILE A 16 -8.67 19.42 6.03
CA ILE A 16 -9.43 18.16 6.19
C ILE A 16 -9.33 17.31 4.92
N VAL A 17 -9.52 17.91 3.74
CA VAL A 17 -9.42 17.20 2.45
C VAL A 17 -8.03 16.57 2.27
N LEU A 18 -6.97 17.31 2.62
CA LEU A 18 -5.59 16.84 2.54
C LEU A 18 -5.29 15.69 3.53
N CYS A 19 -5.89 15.71 4.72
CA CYS A 19 -5.74 14.62 5.69
C CYS A 19 -6.47 13.34 5.26
N THR A 20 -7.58 13.45 4.52
CA THR A 20 -8.38 12.28 4.10
C THR A 20 -7.80 11.50 2.93
N SER A 21 -6.90 12.08 2.12
CA SER A 21 -6.27 11.40 0.98
C SER A 21 -5.28 10.30 1.36
N SER A 22 -4.85 10.23 2.63
CA SER A 22 -3.85 9.27 3.10
C SER A 22 -4.44 7.94 3.60
N ILE A 23 -5.77 7.81 3.66
CA ILE A 23 -6.45 6.65 4.25
C ILE A 23 -6.25 5.38 3.40
N SER A 24 -6.01 5.50 2.10
CA SER A 24 -5.81 4.36 1.20
C SER A 24 -4.46 3.63 1.36
N LEU A 25 -3.50 4.18 2.12
CA LEU A 25 -2.16 3.57 2.26
C LEU A 25 -2.11 2.46 3.34
N LEU A 26 -3.11 2.39 4.22
CA LEU A 26 -3.11 1.46 5.36
C LEU A 26 -3.79 0.11 5.06
N ALA A 27 -4.33 -0.08 3.85
CA ALA A 27 -5.16 -1.24 3.50
C ALA A 27 -4.41 -2.37 2.79
N ALA A 28 -3.10 -2.25 2.54
CA ALA A 28 -2.30 -3.34 2.00
C ALA A 28 -1.84 -4.25 3.15
N GLU A 29 -2.73 -5.11 3.64
CA GLU A 29 -2.31 -6.20 4.52
C GLU A 29 -1.35 -7.12 3.76
N LYS A 30 -0.10 -7.20 4.21
CA LYS A 30 0.89 -8.11 3.65
C LYS A 30 0.69 -9.49 4.28
N TYR A 31 0.21 -10.45 3.49
CA TYR A 31 0.20 -11.86 3.89
C TYR A 31 1.59 -12.47 3.67
N ILE A 32 2.11 -13.18 4.67
CA ILE A 32 3.37 -13.91 4.57
C ILE A 32 3.03 -15.39 4.45
N ASN A 33 3.25 -15.96 3.26
CA ASN A 33 3.15 -17.39 3.02
C ASN A 33 4.55 -18.02 3.09
N GLY A 34 4.75 -19.01 3.95
CA GLY A 34 6.00 -19.76 4.04
C GLY A 34 5.98 -20.91 3.03
N ILE A 35 6.89 -20.90 2.06
CA ILE A 35 7.03 -21.94 1.04
C ILE A 35 8.48 -22.47 1.01
N ASP A 36 8.64 -23.74 0.62
CA ASP A 36 9.95 -24.33 0.33
C ASP A 36 10.40 -23.92 -1.08
N ALA A 37 11.60 -23.34 -1.20
CA ALA A 37 12.13 -22.83 -2.47
C ALA A 37 12.91 -23.90 -3.27
N ASP A 38 12.92 -25.17 -2.86
CA ASP A 38 13.58 -26.25 -3.58
C ASP A 38 12.57 -27.23 -4.22
N TYR A 39 11.45 -26.72 -4.73
CA TYR A 39 10.37 -27.55 -5.29
C TYR A 39 9.85 -27.05 -6.66
N PRO A 40 10.69 -27.11 -7.73
CA PRO A 40 10.25 -26.72 -9.07
C PRO A 40 9.19 -27.68 -9.65
N PRO A 41 8.23 -27.19 -10.47
CA PRO A 41 8.07 -25.80 -10.93
C PRO A 41 7.22 -24.92 -9.99
N PHE A 42 6.89 -25.40 -8.78
CA PHE A 42 5.95 -24.74 -7.88
C PHE A 42 6.59 -23.57 -7.13
N ALA A 43 7.79 -23.76 -6.60
CA ALA A 43 8.54 -22.71 -5.91
C ALA A 43 10.05 -22.95 -6.08
N TYR A 44 10.76 -21.96 -6.62
CA TYR A 44 12.20 -22.02 -6.83
C TYR A 44 12.84 -20.62 -6.82
N ILE A 45 14.17 -20.56 -6.78
CA ILE A 45 14.94 -19.33 -6.99
C ILE A 45 15.36 -19.26 -8.47
N ASP A 46 14.97 -18.20 -9.17
CA ASP A 46 15.34 -17.99 -10.56
C ASP A 46 16.84 -17.65 -10.74
N GLU A 47 17.31 -17.57 -11.98
CA GLU A 47 18.70 -17.23 -12.30
C GLU A 47 19.16 -15.85 -11.80
N LYS A 48 18.21 -14.97 -11.47
CA LYS A 48 18.45 -13.63 -10.95
C LYS A 48 18.41 -13.57 -9.42
N GLY A 49 18.11 -14.69 -8.74
CA GLY A 49 18.02 -14.77 -7.30
C GLY A 49 16.64 -14.41 -6.73
N ASN A 50 15.59 -14.34 -7.56
CA ASN A 50 14.23 -14.03 -7.10
C ASN A 50 13.43 -15.31 -6.82
N PRO A 51 12.53 -15.31 -5.82
CA PRO A 51 11.49 -16.33 -5.70
C PRO A 51 10.62 -16.35 -6.95
N ALA A 52 10.39 -17.53 -7.52
CA ALA A 52 9.64 -17.75 -8.74
C ALA A 52 8.89 -19.09 -8.67
N GLY A 53 8.01 -19.33 -9.66
CA GLY A 53 7.24 -20.57 -9.76
C GLY A 53 5.75 -20.37 -9.51
N PHE A 54 5.01 -21.45 -9.73
CA PHE A 54 3.54 -21.43 -9.72
C PHE A 54 2.98 -20.82 -8.42
N ASP A 55 3.48 -21.20 -7.25
CA ASP A 55 2.96 -20.74 -5.95
C ASP A 55 3.34 -19.28 -5.61
N VAL A 56 4.27 -18.68 -6.37
CA VAL A 56 4.79 -17.31 -6.16
C VAL A 56 4.16 -16.29 -7.12
N GLU A 57 3.88 -16.71 -8.35
CA GLU A 57 3.40 -15.84 -9.43
C GLU A 57 1.87 -15.67 -9.48
N CYS A 58 1.14 -16.47 -8.68
CA CYS A 58 -0.32 -16.40 -8.54
C CYS A 58 -0.86 -15.04 -8.10
#